data_AF-O64514-F1
#
_entry.id   AF-O64514-F1
#
_cell.length_a   1.000
_cell.length_b   1.000
_cell.length_c   1.000
_cell.angle_alpha   90.00
_cell.angle_beta   90.00
_cell.angle_gamma   90.00
#
_symmetry.space_group_name_H-M   'P 1'
#
loop_
_entity.id
_entity.type
_entity.pdbx_description
1 polymer ?
#
loop_
_entity_poly.entity_id
_entity_poly.type
_entity_poly.pdbx_seq_one_letter_code
_entity_poly.pdbx_strand_id
1 'polypeptide(L)'
;MDYYLNNVIFSVVVTFSITLNIVFLIKSVVARFLGRRKKLPPCPRGFPIIGNLVGMLKNRPTSKWIVRVMNDMKTDIACFRFGRVHVIVITSDVIAREVVREKDAVFADRPDSYSAEYISGGYNGVVFDEYGERQMKMKKVMSSELMSTKALNLLLKVRNLESDNLLAYVHNLYNKDESKTKHGAVVNVRDIVCTHTHNVKMRLLFGRRHFKETTMDGSLGLMEKEHFDAIFAALDCFFSFYVADYYPFLRGWNLQGEEAELREAVDVIARYNKMIIDEKIELWRGQNKDYNRAETKNDVPMIKDWLDILFTLKDENGKPLLTPQEITHLSVDLDVVGIDNAVNVIEWTLAEMLNQREILEKAVEEIDMVVGKERLVQESDVPNLNYVKACCRETLRLHPTNPFLVPHMARHDTTLAGYFIPKGISFFPKIYAFRRI
;
A
#
# COMPACT_ATOMS: atom_id res chain seq x y z
N MET A 1 -29.50 -14.29 63.31
CA MET A 1 -29.35 -12.97 62.66
C MET A 1 -28.94 -13.13 61.19
N ASP A 2 -28.08 -14.10 60.87
CA ASP A 2 -27.55 -14.33 59.51
C ASP A 2 -28.57 -14.75 58.44
N TYR A 3 -29.61 -15.50 58.82
CA TYR A 3 -30.67 -15.92 57.87
C TYR A 3 -31.48 -14.74 57.32
N TYR A 4 -31.79 -13.77 58.19
CA TYR A 4 -32.49 -12.55 57.79
C TYR A 4 -31.62 -11.66 56.91
N LEU A 5 -30.33 -11.53 57.23
CA LEU A 5 -29.40 -10.73 56.45
C LEU A 5 -29.21 -11.30 55.03
N ASN A 6 -29.08 -12.62 54.90
CA ASN A 6 -28.95 -13.29 53.60
C ASN A 6 -30.20 -13.15 52.72
N ASN A 7 -31.40 -13.25 53.30
CA ASN A 7 -32.65 -13.04 52.55
C ASN A 7 -32.81 -11.58 52.09
N VAL A 8 -32.39 -10.62 52.91
CA VAL A 8 -32.39 -9.19 52.53
C VAL A 8 -31.40 -8.94 51.40
N ILE A 9 -30.18 -9.48 51.47
CA ILE A 9 -29.16 -9.34 50.41
C ILE A 9 -29.66 -9.97 49.11
N PHE A 10 -30.22 -11.19 49.17
CA PHE A 10 -30.75 -11.87 47.99
C PHE A 10 -31.90 -11.09 47.35
N SER A 11 -32.83 -10.57 48.15
CA SER A 11 -33.94 -9.73 47.67
C SER A 11 -33.44 -8.43 47.02
N VAL A 12 -32.44 -7.78 47.61
CA VAL A 12 -31.81 -6.57 47.05
C VAL A 12 -31.11 -6.86 45.73
N VAL A 13 -30.38 -7.97 45.62
CA VAL A 13 -29.70 -8.36 44.38
C VAL A 13 -30.70 -8.70 43.27
N VAL A 14 -31.78 -9.41 43.60
CA VAL A 14 -32.82 -9.77 42.62
C VAL A 14 -33.57 -8.53 42.15
N THR A 15 -33.98 -7.65 43.06
CA THR A 15 -34.66 -6.39 42.71
C THR A 15 -33.76 -5.45 41.91
N PHE A 16 -32.47 -5.35 42.27
CA PHE A 16 -31.48 -4.60 41.49
C PHE A 16 -31.29 -5.19 40.08
N SER A 17 -31.20 -6.52 39.94
CA SER A 17 -31.09 -7.18 38.63
C SER A 17 -32.34 -6.95 37.77
N ILE A 18 -33.54 -7.09 38.35
CA ILE A 18 -34.81 -6.85 37.65
C ILE A 18 -34.91 -5.40 37.19
N THR A 19 -34.62 -4.45 38.06
CA THR A 19 -34.65 -3.01 37.71
C THR A 19 -33.64 -2.67 36.62
N LEU A 20 -32.43 -3.23 36.65
CA LEU A 20 -31.43 -3.05 35.61
C LEU A 20 -31.92 -3.57 34.24
N ASN A 21 -32.54 -4.75 34.23
CA ASN A 21 -33.12 -5.36 33.03
C ASN A 21 -34.30 -4.54 32.49
N ILE A 22 -35.17 -4.03 33.36
CA ILE A 22 -36.29 -3.17 32.98
C ILE A 22 -35.77 -1.84 32.39
N VAL A 23 -34.77 -1.21 33.01
CA VAL A 23 -34.14 0.01 32.48
C VAL A 23 -33.50 -0.24 31.12
N PHE A 24 -32.83 -1.38 30.93
CA PHE A 24 -32.26 -1.78 29.64
C PHE A 24 -33.35 -2.00 28.58
N LEU A 25 -34.44 -2.68 28.95
CA LEU A 25 -35.59 -2.93 28.08
C LEU A 25 -36.26 -1.61 27.69
N ILE A 26 -36.54 -0.72 28.64
CA ILE A 26 -37.13 0.59 28.40
C ILE A 26 -36.21 1.43 27.50
N LYS A 27 -34.90 1.48 27.76
CA LYS A 27 -33.95 2.17 26.86
C LYS A 27 -33.98 1.57 25.45
N SER A 28 -34.06 0.25 25.32
CA SER A 28 -34.12 -0.42 24.02
C SER A 28 -35.42 -0.13 23.25
N VAL A 29 -36.56 -0.03 23.97
CA VAL A 29 -37.89 0.24 23.42
C VAL A 29 -38.01 1.72 23.06
N VAL A 30 -37.62 2.62 23.95
CA VAL A 30 -37.60 4.06 23.73
C VAL A 30 -36.65 4.43 22.57
N ALA A 31 -35.46 3.82 22.49
CA ALA A 31 -34.56 4.00 21.36
C ALA A 31 -35.16 3.48 20.02
N ARG A 32 -35.98 2.42 20.06
CA ARG A 32 -36.73 1.93 18.89
C ARG A 32 -37.87 2.86 18.47
N PHE A 33 -38.53 3.53 19.41
CA PHE A 33 -39.67 4.41 19.14
C PHE A 33 -39.26 5.84 18.77
N LEU A 34 -38.19 6.40 19.37
CA LEU A 34 -37.72 7.77 19.10
C LEU A 34 -36.69 7.84 17.95
N GLY A 35 -36.08 6.71 17.57
CA GLY A 35 -35.11 6.68 16.49
C GLY A 35 -35.79 6.55 15.12
N ARG A 36 -35.67 7.57 14.26
CA ARG A 36 -35.66 7.30 12.80
C ARG A 36 -34.61 6.20 12.59
N ARG A 37 -35.03 4.99 12.22
CA ARG A 37 -34.09 3.89 11.92
C ARG A 37 -33.19 4.37 10.79
N LYS A 38 -31.98 4.79 11.17
CA LYS A 38 -30.96 5.19 10.22
C LYS A 38 -30.64 3.94 9.38
N LYS A 39 -30.90 4.00 8.08
CA LYS A 39 -30.77 2.86 7.18
C LYS A 39 -29.29 2.58 6.95
N LEU A 40 -28.75 1.53 7.57
CA LEU A 40 -27.40 1.06 7.30
C LEU A 40 -27.34 0.33 5.95
N PRO A 41 -26.15 0.24 5.32
CA PRO A 41 -25.97 -0.61 4.15
C PRO A 41 -26.39 -2.06 4.44
N PRO A 42 -26.82 -2.82 3.42
CA PRO A 42 -27.24 -4.20 3.61
C PRO A 42 -26.08 -5.03 4.18
N CYS A 43 -26.38 -5.90 5.13
CA CYS A 43 -25.40 -6.71 5.86
C CYS A 43 -25.69 -8.19 5.62
N PRO A 44 -24.71 -9.01 5.20
CA PRO A 44 -24.90 -10.44 5.08
C PRO A 44 -25.20 -11.05 6.45
N ARG A 45 -26.03 -12.10 6.47
CA ARG A 45 -26.36 -12.81 7.72
C ARG A 45 -25.08 -13.30 8.40
N GLY A 46 -24.90 -12.93 9.66
CA GLY A 46 -23.77 -13.32 10.49
C GLY A 46 -24.23 -13.84 11.84
N PHE A 47 -23.33 -14.51 12.56
CA PHE A 47 -23.60 -15.01 13.89
C PHE A 47 -23.78 -13.87 14.90
N PRO A 48 -24.53 -14.08 16.00
CA PRO A 48 -24.54 -13.16 17.13
C PRO A 48 -23.11 -12.87 17.61
N ILE A 49 -22.84 -11.62 17.99
CA ILE A 49 -21.55 -11.11 18.52
C ILE A 49 -20.39 -11.11 17.51
N ILE A 50 -20.05 -12.22 16.87
CA ILE A 50 -18.88 -12.34 15.99
C ILE A 50 -19.16 -11.94 14.53
N GLY A 51 -20.43 -11.85 14.13
CA GLY A 51 -20.81 -11.43 12.78
C GLY A 51 -20.40 -12.43 11.71
N ASN A 52 -19.73 -11.96 10.67
CA ASN A 52 -19.30 -12.71 9.51
C ASN A 52 -17.86 -13.27 9.64
N LEU A 53 -17.25 -13.22 10.83
CA LEU A 53 -15.88 -13.69 11.08
C LEU A 53 -15.66 -15.16 10.68
N VAL A 54 -16.62 -16.04 10.95
CA VAL A 54 -16.53 -17.46 10.54
C VAL A 54 -16.49 -17.58 9.02
N GLY A 55 -17.27 -16.76 8.30
CA GLY A 55 -17.27 -16.71 6.84
C GLY A 55 -15.91 -16.25 6.30
N MET A 56 -15.36 -15.20 6.90
CA MET A 56 -14.01 -14.69 6.60
C MET A 56 -12.93 -15.76 6.76
N LEU A 57 -12.89 -16.45 7.89
CA LEU A 57 -11.86 -17.46 8.19
C LEU A 57 -11.97 -18.70 7.30
N LYS A 58 -13.18 -19.17 7.01
CA LYS A 58 -13.40 -20.38 6.19
C LYS A 58 -13.18 -20.14 4.69
N ASN A 59 -13.25 -18.90 4.21
CA ASN A 59 -13.26 -18.60 2.78
C ASN A 59 -12.12 -17.65 2.39
N ARG A 60 -10.88 -18.16 2.44
CA ARG A 60 -9.69 -17.45 1.96
C ARG A 60 -9.54 -17.56 0.43
N PRO A 61 -9.05 -16.52 -0.28
CA PRO A 61 -8.81 -15.17 0.23
C PRO A 61 -10.14 -14.43 0.48
N THR A 62 -10.20 -13.73 1.62
CA THR A 62 -11.42 -13.06 2.11
C THR A 62 -12.01 -12.09 1.09
N SER A 63 -11.14 -11.39 0.33
CA SER A 63 -11.55 -10.45 -0.71
C SER A 63 -12.43 -11.08 -1.78
N LYS A 64 -12.08 -12.28 -2.28
CA LYS A 64 -12.89 -13.02 -3.27
C LYS A 64 -14.21 -13.48 -2.66
N TRP A 65 -14.21 -13.90 -1.39
CA TRP A 65 -15.44 -14.27 -0.69
C TRP A 65 -16.40 -13.10 -0.51
N ILE A 66 -15.90 -11.94 -0.08
CA ILE A 66 -16.67 -10.70 0.04
C ILE A 66 -17.37 -10.36 -1.29
N VAL A 67 -16.65 -10.40 -2.40
CA VAL A 67 -17.20 -10.11 -3.73
C VAL A 67 -18.30 -11.11 -4.11
N ARG A 68 -18.10 -12.42 -3.85
CA ARG A 68 -19.14 -13.43 -4.10
C ARG A 68 -20.41 -13.17 -3.30
N VAL A 69 -20.27 -12.87 -2.00
CA VAL A 69 -21.41 -12.54 -1.13
C VAL A 69 -22.17 -11.31 -1.62
N MET A 70 -21.46 -10.26 -2.05
CA MET A 70 -22.10 -9.06 -2.61
C MET A 70 -22.86 -9.35 -3.91
N ASN A 71 -22.30 -10.18 -4.79
CA ASN A 71 -22.97 -10.62 -6.02
C ASN A 71 -24.25 -11.40 -5.70
N ASP A 72 -24.21 -12.34 -4.75
CA ASP A 72 -25.37 -13.12 -4.33
C ASP A 72 -26.46 -12.24 -3.71
N MET A 73 -26.05 -11.22 -2.95
CA MET A 73 -26.95 -10.21 -2.39
C MET A 73 -27.46 -9.19 -3.42
N LYS A 74 -26.90 -9.19 -4.64
CA LYS A 74 -27.22 -8.23 -5.72
C LYS A 74 -27.13 -6.77 -5.26
N THR A 75 -26.04 -6.43 -4.56
CA THR A 75 -25.82 -5.08 -4.01
C THR A 75 -24.42 -4.58 -4.33
N ASP A 76 -24.31 -3.28 -4.60
CA ASP A 76 -23.03 -2.63 -4.85
C ASP A 76 -22.38 -1.98 -3.62
N ILE A 77 -23.09 -2.01 -2.50
CA ILE A 77 -22.61 -1.58 -1.19
C ILE A 77 -23.08 -2.57 -0.14
N ALA A 78 -22.19 -3.05 0.70
CA ALA A 78 -22.53 -3.99 1.78
C ALA A 78 -21.69 -3.74 3.03
N CYS A 79 -22.28 -4.00 4.20
CA CYS A 79 -21.61 -3.88 5.50
C CYS A 79 -21.33 -5.27 6.06
N PHE A 80 -20.07 -5.68 6.11
CA PHE A 80 -19.60 -6.90 6.76
C PHE A 80 -19.26 -6.59 8.22
N ARG A 81 -19.70 -7.44 9.14
CA ARG A 81 -19.41 -7.29 10.57
C ARG A 81 -18.36 -8.31 11.01
N PHE A 82 -17.20 -7.85 11.47
CA PHE A 82 -16.17 -8.69 12.05
C PHE A 82 -16.06 -8.35 13.53
N GLY A 83 -16.77 -9.11 14.38
CA GLY A 83 -16.93 -8.76 15.78
C GLY A 83 -17.68 -7.43 15.98
N ARG A 84 -17.00 -6.46 16.61
CA ARG A 84 -17.53 -5.10 16.82
C ARG A 84 -17.23 -4.15 15.64
N VAL A 85 -16.30 -4.53 14.77
CA VAL A 85 -15.88 -3.71 13.64
C VAL A 85 -16.84 -3.92 12.47
N HIS A 86 -17.26 -2.81 11.87
CA HIS A 86 -18.07 -2.81 10.66
C HIS A 86 -17.18 -2.38 9.49
N VAL A 87 -17.16 -3.21 8.45
CA VAL A 87 -16.40 -3.00 7.23
C VAL A 87 -17.38 -2.81 6.08
N ILE A 88 -17.43 -1.61 5.52
CA ILE A 88 -18.24 -1.31 4.34
C ILE A 88 -17.41 -1.59 3.09
N VAL A 89 -17.94 -2.44 2.22
CA VAL A 89 -17.34 -2.76 0.93
C VAL A 89 -18.19 -2.17 -0.18
N ILE A 90 -17.54 -1.56 -1.16
CA ILE A 90 -18.17 -0.86 -2.27
C ILE A 90 -17.65 -1.44 -3.59
N THR A 91 -18.55 -1.82 -4.49
CA THR A 91 -18.21 -2.32 -5.83
C THR A 91 -18.64 -1.38 -6.97
N SER A 92 -19.50 -0.40 -6.70
CA SER A 92 -19.94 0.61 -7.69
C SER A 92 -18.97 1.78 -7.80
N ASP A 93 -18.64 2.15 -9.03
CA ASP A 93 -17.83 3.31 -9.41
C ASP A 93 -18.40 4.64 -8.91
N VAL A 94 -19.72 4.79 -9.01
CA VAL A 94 -20.43 6.00 -8.59
C VAL A 94 -20.28 6.21 -7.08
N ILE A 95 -20.53 5.17 -6.29
CA ILE A 95 -20.42 5.24 -4.83
C ILE A 95 -18.95 5.45 -4.42
N ALA A 96 -18.04 4.77 -5.10
CA ALA A 96 -16.63 4.87 -4.78
C ALA A 96 -16.08 6.29 -5.08
N ARG A 97 -16.53 6.94 -6.16
CA ARG A 97 -16.26 8.35 -6.45
C ARG A 97 -16.80 9.30 -5.38
N GLU A 98 -18.00 9.04 -4.86
CA GLU A 98 -18.57 9.81 -3.75
C GLU A 98 -17.61 9.78 -2.55
N VAL A 99 -17.03 8.61 -2.22
CA VAL A 99 -16.08 8.45 -1.11
C VAL A 99 -14.76 9.18 -1.34
N VAL A 100 -14.09 8.97 -2.47
CA VAL A 100 -12.70 9.42 -2.66
C VAL A 100 -12.56 10.82 -3.26
N ARG A 101 -13.66 11.40 -3.77
CA ARG A 101 -13.62 12.70 -4.45
C ARG A 101 -14.59 13.70 -3.85
N GLU A 102 -15.86 13.33 -3.68
CA GLU A 102 -16.89 14.28 -3.23
C GLU A 102 -16.87 14.45 -1.70
N LYS A 103 -16.52 13.38 -0.98
CA LYS A 103 -16.46 13.31 0.48
C LYS A 103 -15.09 12.87 0.98
N ASP A 104 -14.03 13.17 0.24
CA ASP A 104 -12.65 12.75 0.53
C ASP A 104 -12.21 13.16 1.96
N ALA A 105 -12.49 14.40 2.37
CA ALA A 105 -12.17 14.92 3.70
C ALA A 105 -12.98 14.25 4.82
N VAL A 106 -14.18 13.75 4.52
CA VAL A 106 -15.04 13.03 5.48
C VAL A 106 -14.53 11.61 5.70
N PHE A 107 -13.94 11.00 4.68
CA PHE A 107 -13.41 9.64 4.71
C PHE A 107 -11.88 9.59 4.72
N ALA A 108 -11.22 10.67 5.17
CA ALA A 108 -9.77 10.80 5.04
C ALA A 108 -8.96 9.98 6.06
N ASP A 109 -9.56 9.59 7.19
CA ASP A 109 -8.86 8.82 8.22
C ASP A 109 -8.62 7.38 7.76
N ARG A 110 -7.68 6.69 8.41
CA ARG A 110 -7.35 5.29 8.16
C ARG A 110 -7.80 4.44 9.36
N PRO A 111 -8.33 3.22 9.12
CA PRO A 111 -8.63 2.33 10.23
C PRO A 111 -7.34 1.77 10.83
N ASP A 112 -7.36 1.55 12.14
CA ASP A 112 -6.29 0.87 12.85
C ASP A 112 -6.14 -0.57 12.33
N SER A 113 -4.90 -0.96 12.01
CA SER A 113 -4.53 -2.31 11.60
C SER A 113 -3.18 -2.65 12.19
N TYR A 114 -3.05 -3.88 12.67
CA TYR A 114 -1.78 -4.36 13.20
C TYR A 114 -0.67 -4.28 12.15
N SER A 115 -0.98 -4.69 10.92
CA SER A 115 -0.05 -4.64 9.80
C SER A 115 0.40 -3.22 9.46
N ALA A 116 -0.55 -2.29 9.36
CA ALA A 116 -0.27 -0.90 9.02
C ALA A 116 0.55 -0.20 10.11
N GLU A 117 0.22 -0.43 11.40
CA GLU A 117 0.96 0.12 12.54
C GLU A 117 2.44 -0.31 12.49
N TYR A 118 2.70 -1.61 12.30
CA TYR A 118 4.05 -2.16 12.34
C TYR A 118 4.89 -1.71 11.14
N ILE A 119 4.34 -1.77 9.92
CA ILE A 119 5.04 -1.36 8.69
C ILE A 119 5.38 0.13 8.73
N SER A 120 4.48 0.96 9.24
CA SER A 120 4.64 2.42 9.27
C SER A 120 5.43 2.95 10.48
N GLY A 121 5.95 2.05 11.32
CA GLY A 121 6.66 2.43 12.55
C GLY A 121 5.80 3.26 13.50
N GLY A 122 4.52 2.89 13.67
CA GLY A 122 3.57 3.58 14.53
C GLY A 122 2.89 4.79 13.88
N TYR A 123 2.49 4.67 12.61
CA TYR A 123 1.75 5.70 11.87
C TYR A 123 2.50 7.01 11.69
N ASN A 124 3.82 6.95 11.55
CA ASN A 124 4.68 8.15 11.45
C ASN A 124 5.14 8.47 10.01
N GLY A 125 4.69 7.69 9.03
CA GLY A 125 4.88 7.93 7.60
C GLY A 125 3.85 8.90 7.00
N VAL A 126 3.38 8.60 5.80
CA VAL A 126 2.42 9.40 5.03
C VAL A 126 1.17 8.61 4.70
N VAL A 127 1.32 7.33 4.33
CA VAL A 127 0.23 6.52 3.78
C VAL A 127 -0.82 6.20 4.86
N PHE A 128 -0.37 5.93 6.08
CA PHE A 128 -1.20 5.52 7.22
C PHE A 128 -1.31 6.56 8.32
N ASP A 129 -0.66 7.71 8.15
CA ASP A 129 -0.79 8.81 9.11
C ASP A 129 -2.26 9.29 9.20
N GLU A 130 -2.64 9.72 10.39
CA GLU A 130 -3.94 10.34 10.63
C GLU A 130 -4.06 11.61 9.79
N TYR A 131 -5.28 11.90 9.33
CA TYR A 131 -5.50 13.10 8.55
C TYR A 131 -5.31 14.36 9.40
N GLY A 132 -4.30 15.14 9.06
CA GLY A 132 -3.96 16.37 9.77
C GLY A 132 -2.80 17.11 9.12
N GLU A 133 -2.28 18.11 9.82
CA GLU A 133 -1.20 18.97 9.32
C GLU A 133 0.07 18.19 8.96
N ARG A 134 0.44 17.18 9.76
CA ARG A 134 1.60 16.32 9.50
C ARG A 134 1.46 15.57 8.18
N GLN A 135 0.37 14.82 8.00
CA GLN A 135 0.13 14.10 6.75
C GLN A 135 0.04 15.05 5.54
N MET A 136 -0.60 16.21 5.68
CA MET A 136 -0.67 17.20 4.60
C MET A 136 0.70 17.76 4.22
N LYS A 137 1.53 18.12 5.21
CA LYS A 137 2.92 18.54 5.02
C LYS A 137 3.69 17.49 4.23
N MET A 138 3.62 16.23 4.66
CA MET A 138 4.37 15.15 4.01
C MET A 138 3.85 14.82 2.61
N LYS A 139 2.52 14.78 2.39
CA LYS A 139 1.93 14.64 1.05
C LYS A 139 2.36 15.78 0.13
N LYS A 140 2.39 17.02 0.62
CA LYS A 140 2.87 18.17 -0.15
C LYS A 140 4.32 17.96 -0.57
N VAL A 141 5.21 17.64 0.37
CA VAL A 141 6.64 17.35 0.09
C VAL A 141 6.78 16.23 -0.95
N MET A 142 6.07 15.10 -0.79
CA MET A 142 6.12 14.01 -1.77
C MET A 142 5.70 14.51 -3.16
N SER A 143 4.57 15.21 -3.27
CA SER A 143 4.03 15.68 -4.55
C SER A 143 4.89 16.78 -5.21
N SER A 144 5.43 17.72 -4.44
CA SER A 144 6.16 18.88 -4.98
C SER A 144 7.65 18.63 -5.17
N GLU A 145 8.25 17.80 -4.33
CA GLU A 145 9.70 17.61 -4.30
C GLU A 145 10.16 16.28 -4.88
N LEU A 146 9.40 15.18 -4.67
CA LEU A 146 9.82 13.85 -5.12
C LEU A 146 9.12 13.39 -6.41
N MET A 147 7.82 13.65 -6.51
CA MET A 147 6.96 13.24 -7.63
C MET A 147 6.67 14.39 -8.61
N SER A 148 7.49 15.45 -8.58
CA SER A 148 7.36 16.56 -9.51
C SER A 148 8.09 16.31 -10.83
N THR A 149 7.68 17.01 -11.88
CA THR A 149 8.38 16.98 -13.18
C THR A 149 9.85 17.36 -13.05
N LYS A 150 10.19 18.27 -12.11
CA LYS A 150 11.56 18.66 -11.83
C LYS A 150 12.38 17.48 -11.32
N ALA A 151 11.88 16.75 -10.31
CA ALA A 151 12.54 15.57 -9.77
C ALA A 151 12.62 14.42 -10.80
N LEU A 152 11.55 14.23 -11.57
CA LEU A 152 11.51 13.26 -12.66
C LEU A 152 12.65 13.52 -13.66
N ASN A 153 12.82 14.76 -14.12
CA ASN A 153 13.87 15.13 -15.07
C ASN A 153 15.27 15.06 -14.45
N LEU A 154 15.41 15.48 -13.20
CA LEU A 154 16.68 15.44 -12.46
C LEU A 154 17.23 14.01 -12.37
N LEU A 155 16.37 13.03 -12.10
CA LEU A 155 16.74 11.62 -11.92
C LEU A 155 16.62 10.78 -13.20
N LEU A 156 16.44 11.41 -14.37
CA LEU A 156 16.30 10.68 -15.65
C LEU A 156 17.53 9.82 -15.97
N LYS A 157 18.74 10.35 -15.76
CA LYS A 157 19.99 9.61 -16.01
C LYS A 157 20.08 8.34 -15.18
N VAL A 158 19.57 8.38 -13.95
CA VAL A 158 19.55 7.23 -13.03
C VAL A 158 18.63 6.12 -13.55
N ARG A 159 17.44 6.49 -14.07
CA ARG A 159 16.48 5.53 -14.63
C ARG A 159 16.95 4.95 -15.98
N ASN A 160 17.56 5.78 -16.83
CA ASN A 160 18.18 5.30 -18.07
C ASN A 160 19.29 4.29 -17.79
N LEU A 161 20.17 4.57 -16.82
CA LEU A 161 21.23 3.65 -16.42
C LEU A 161 20.68 2.28 -15.96
N GLU A 162 19.57 2.26 -15.22
CA GLU A 162 18.96 0.99 -14.81
C GLU A 162 18.22 0.27 -15.94
N SER A 163 17.77 1.00 -16.96
CA SER A 163 17.24 0.41 -18.20
C SER A 163 18.35 -0.24 -19.02
N ASP A 164 19.52 0.40 -19.12
CA ASP A 164 20.69 -0.16 -19.79
C ASP A 164 21.22 -1.41 -19.04
N ASN A 165 21.27 -1.34 -17.70
CA ASN A 165 21.65 -2.48 -16.86
C ASN A 165 20.69 -3.66 -17.01
N LEU A 166 19.39 -3.39 -17.19
CA LEU A 166 18.40 -4.43 -17.45
C LEU A 166 18.68 -5.17 -18.76
N LEU A 167 18.96 -4.42 -19.83
CA LEU A 167 19.29 -5.01 -21.14
C LEU A 167 20.59 -5.83 -21.06
N ALA A 168 21.60 -5.30 -20.37
CA ALA A 168 22.84 -6.04 -20.13
C ALA A 168 22.59 -7.33 -19.33
N TYR A 169 21.73 -7.29 -18.30
CA TYR A 169 21.36 -8.46 -17.51
C TYR A 169 20.66 -9.52 -18.37
N VAL A 170 19.65 -9.14 -19.15
CA VAL A 170 18.94 -10.07 -20.06
C VAL A 170 19.90 -10.67 -21.09
N HIS A 171 20.80 -9.86 -21.65
CA HIS A 171 21.83 -10.34 -22.58
C HIS A 171 22.81 -11.33 -21.91
N ASN A 172 23.20 -11.07 -20.66
CA ASN A 172 24.04 -11.99 -19.88
C ASN A 172 23.33 -13.32 -19.62
N LEU A 173 22.04 -13.30 -19.26
CA LEU A 173 21.23 -14.50 -19.09
C LEU A 173 21.14 -15.31 -20.38
N TYR A 174 20.92 -14.64 -21.51
CA TYR A 174 20.90 -15.29 -22.82
C TYR A 174 22.23 -15.96 -23.17
N ASN A 175 23.35 -15.34 -22.81
CA ASN A 175 24.68 -15.89 -23.10
C ASN A 175 25.08 -17.04 -22.18
N LYS A 176 24.70 -16.98 -20.90
CA LYS A 176 25.02 -17.97 -19.87
C LYS A 176 24.27 -19.28 -19.98
N ASP A 177 23.08 -19.29 -20.60
CA ASP A 177 22.30 -20.52 -20.73
C ASP A 177 23.06 -21.52 -21.61
N GLU A 178 23.69 -22.53 -21.00
CA GLU A 178 24.39 -23.61 -21.70
C GLU A 178 23.42 -24.59 -22.37
N SER A 179 22.14 -24.55 -22.00
CA SER A 179 21.07 -25.42 -22.53
C SER A 179 20.37 -24.85 -23.76
N LYS A 180 21.01 -23.89 -24.47
CA LYS A 180 20.44 -23.22 -25.65
C LYS A 180 19.73 -24.22 -26.55
N THR A 181 18.41 -24.13 -26.57
CA THR A 181 17.62 -24.89 -27.52
C THR A 181 17.77 -24.25 -28.90
N LYS A 182 17.20 -24.87 -29.95
CA LYS A 182 17.03 -24.21 -31.26
C LYS A 182 16.30 -22.85 -31.18
N HIS A 183 15.63 -22.55 -30.06
CA HIS A 183 14.82 -21.36 -29.85
C HIS A 183 15.44 -20.35 -28.86
N GLY A 184 16.69 -20.56 -28.41
CA GLY A 184 17.39 -19.66 -27.49
C GLY A 184 17.24 -20.03 -26.00
N ALA A 185 17.59 -19.07 -25.13
CA ALA A 185 17.55 -19.20 -23.68
C ALA A 185 16.15 -18.87 -23.11
N VAL A 186 15.72 -19.61 -22.09
CA VAL A 186 14.45 -19.32 -21.39
C VAL A 186 14.74 -18.40 -20.21
N VAL A 187 14.00 -17.30 -20.11
CA VAL A 187 14.19 -16.34 -19.01
C VAL A 187 12.90 -16.13 -18.22
N ASN A 188 13.03 -16.10 -16.89
CA ASN A 188 11.92 -15.78 -15.99
C ASN A 188 11.67 -14.26 -15.98
N VAL A 189 10.55 -13.85 -16.57
CA VAL A 189 10.14 -12.44 -16.65
C VAL A 189 9.97 -11.82 -15.27
N ARG A 190 9.43 -12.56 -14.29
CA ARG A 190 9.25 -12.05 -12.92
C ARG A 190 10.58 -11.68 -12.28
N ASP A 191 11.59 -12.55 -12.41
CA ASP A 191 12.92 -12.29 -11.85
C ASP A 191 13.59 -11.07 -12.48
N ILE A 192 13.47 -10.90 -13.80
CA ILE A 192 13.95 -9.72 -14.53
C ILE A 192 13.30 -8.45 -13.97
N VAL A 193 11.96 -8.44 -13.89
CA VAL A 193 11.18 -7.27 -13.50
C VAL A 193 11.41 -6.93 -12.03
N CYS A 194 11.40 -7.91 -11.13
CA CYS A 194 11.73 -7.73 -9.72
C CYS A 194 13.13 -7.12 -9.56
N THR A 195 14.12 -7.65 -10.28
CA THR A 195 15.50 -7.13 -10.25
C THR A 195 15.55 -5.67 -10.70
N HIS A 196 14.92 -5.34 -11.82
CA HIS A 196 14.90 -3.97 -12.34
C HIS A 196 14.19 -3.00 -11.39
N THR A 197 12.97 -3.32 -10.94
CA THR A 197 12.18 -2.45 -10.07
C THR A 197 12.88 -2.22 -8.74
N HIS A 198 13.48 -3.26 -8.14
CA HIS A 198 14.28 -3.10 -6.93
C HIS A 198 15.47 -2.16 -7.16
N ASN A 199 16.25 -2.37 -8.23
CA ASN A 199 17.44 -1.56 -8.50
C ASN A 199 17.10 -0.09 -8.82
N VAL A 200 16.03 0.16 -9.59
CA VAL A 200 15.52 1.52 -9.86
C VAL A 200 15.16 2.20 -8.55
N LYS A 201 14.39 1.54 -7.67
CA LYS A 201 14.05 2.07 -6.35
C LYS A 201 15.31 2.36 -5.54
N MET A 202 16.23 1.41 -5.43
CA MET A 202 17.46 1.56 -4.65
C MET A 202 18.24 2.80 -5.09
N ARG A 203 18.36 3.06 -6.40
CA ARG A 203 19.01 4.29 -6.87
C ARG A 203 18.21 5.54 -6.63
N LEU A 204 16.90 5.52 -6.91
CA LEU A 204 16.05 6.70 -6.74
C LEU A 204 15.96 7.14 -5.28
N LEU A 205 15.86 6.18 -4.35
CA LEU A 205 15.70 6.45 -2.92
C LEU A 205 17.04 6.60 -2.20
N PHE A 206 17.97 5.67 -2.42
CA PHE A 206 19.21 5.55 -1.64
C PHE A 206 20.48 5.97 -2.38
N GLY A 207 20.39 6.32 -3.67
CA GLY A 207 21.53 6.77 -4.48
C GLY A 207 22.52 5.69 -4.87
N ARG A 208 22.24 4.43 -4.54
CA ARG A 208 23.11 3.27 -4.80
C ARG A 208 22.28 2.09 -5.28
N ARG A 209 22.89 1.17 -6.01
CA ARG A 209 22.21 -0.05 -6.50
C ARG A 209 22.24 -1.20 -5.49
N HIS A 210 23.35 -1.33 -4.76
CA HIS A 210 23.61 -2.47 -3.88
C HIS A 210 23.84 -2.01 -2.45
N PHE A 211 23.52 -2.88 -1.49
CA PHE A 211 23.84 -2.65 -0.08
C PHE A 211 25.33 -2.80 0.19
N LYS A 212 25.97 -3.83 -0.41
CA LYS A 212 27.41 -4.09 -0.26
C LYS A 212 28.07 -4.57 -1.55
N GLU A 213 27.71 -5.76 -2.01
CA GLU A 213 28.42 -6.45 -3.10
C GLU A 213 27.61 -6.44 -4.40
N THR A 214 28.33 -6.40 -5.53
CA THR A 214 27.75 -6.46 -6.88
C THR A 214 27.72 -7.90 -7.37
N THR A 215 26.62 -8.35 -7.97
CA THR A 215 26.62 -9.60 -8.75
C THR A 215 27.25 -9.35 -10.12
N MET A 216 28.03 -10.31 -10.64
CA MET A 216 28.68 -10.15 -11.95
C MET A 216 27.70 -10.21 -13.13
N ASP A 217 26.55 -10.87 -12.97
CA ASP A 217 25.55 -10.94 -14.04
C ASP A 217 24.52 -9.81 -14.01
N GLY A 218 24.39 -9.08 -12.91
CA GLY A 218 23.38 -8.04 -12.75
C GLY A 218 22.10 -8.49 -12.04
N SER A 219 22.04 -9.75 -11.56
CA SER A 219 20.96 -10.26 -10.70
C SER A 219 20.97 -9.58 -9.31
N LEU A 220 19.90 -9.76 -8.53
CA LEU A 220 19.92 -9.34 -7.13
C LEU A 220 20.90 -10.18 -6.31
N GLY A 221 21.73 -9.52 -5.49
CA GLY A 221 22.60 -10.17 -4.53
C GLY A 221 21.80 -10.74 -3.35
N LEU A 222 22.48 -11.42 -2.43
CA LEU A 222 21.84 -12.07 -1.29
C LEU A 222 21.09 -11.06 -0.40
N MET A 223 21.73 -9.93 -0.12
CA MET A 223 21.15 -8.86 0.70
C MET A 223 19.94 -8.20 0.02
N GLU A 224 20.04 -7.95 -1.30
CA GLU A 224 18.95 -7.37 -2.06
C GLU A 224 17.74 -8.32 -2.13
N LYS A 225 17.98 -9.63 -2.27
CA LYS A 225 16.92 -10.65 -2.22
C LYS A 225 16.27 -10.72 -0.85
N GLU A 226 17.04 -10.79 0.23
CA GLU A 226 16.51 -10.81 1.60
C GLU A 226 15.66 -9.56 1.90
N HIS A 227 16.13 -8.38 1.49
CA HIS A 227 15.39 -7.13 1.63
C HIS A 227 14.10 -7.13 0.80
N PHE A 228 14.17 -7.58 -0.44
CA PHE A 228 13.01 -7.64 -1.34
C PHE A 228 11.96 -8.65 -0.86
N ASP A 229 12.38 -9.85 -0.46
CA ASP A 229 11.49 -10.89 0.06
C ASP A 229 10.80 -10.42 1.35
N ALA A 230 11.53 -9.72 2.23
CA ALA A 230 10.93 -9.10 3.40
C ALA A 230 9.89 -8.03 3.05
N ILE A 231 10.12 -7.20 2.02
CA ILE A 231 9.11 -6.23 1.55
C ILE A 231 7.84 -6.95 1.09
N PHE A 232 7.96 -8.02 0.31
CA PHE A 232 6.79 -8.79 -0.15
C PHE A 232 6.07 -9.49 1.02
N ALA A 233 6.79 -10.07 1.97
CA ALA A 233 6.18 -10.66 3.17
C ALA A 233 5.41 -9.63 4.01
N ALA A 234 5.95 -8.42 4.17
CA ALA A 234 5.25 -7.31 4.83
C ALA A 234 3.99 -6.89 4.04
N LEU A 235 4.08 -6.80 2.71
CA LEU A 235 2.95 -6.45 1.84
C LEU A 235 1.87 -7.56 1.81
N ASP A 236 2.22 -8.84 1.92
CA ASP A 236 1.24 -9.93 2.00
C ASP A 236 0.43 -9.87 3.29
N CYS A 237 1.00 -9.31 4.37
CA CYS A 237 0.30 -9.06 5.62
C CYS A 237 -0.65 -7.85 5.55
N PHE A 238 -0.52 -7.01 4.53
CA PHE A 238 -1.13 -5.68 4.48
C PHE A 238 -2.64 -5.73 4.23
N PHE A 239 -3.44 -5.32 5.22
CA PHE A 239 -4.92 -5.35 5.19
C PHE A 239 -5.54 -6.70 4.75
N SER A 240 -4.87 -7.81 5.11
CA SER A 240 -5.22 -9.18 4.72
C SER A 240 -6.36 -9.81 5.54
N PHE A 241 -7.18 -9.01 6.21
CA PHE A 241 -8.32 -9.45 7.03
C PHE A 241 -7.90 -10.45 8.11
N TYR A 242 -6.94 -10.09 8.96
CA TYR A 242 -6.52 -10.93 10.08
C TYR A 242 -7.42 -10.72 11.30
N VAL A 243 -7.51 -11.74 12.16
CA VAL A 243 -8.32 -11.66 13.38
C VAL A 243 -7.81 -10.55 14.31
N ALA A 244 -6.49 -10.35 14.38
CA ALA A 244 -5.84 -9.33 15.19
C ALA A 244 -6.24 -7.89 14.82
N ASP A 245 -6.66 -7.65 13.57
CA ASP A 245 -7.18 -6.35 13.14
C ASP A 245 -8.57 -6.04 13.72
N TYR A 246 -9.38 -7.08 13.97
CA TYR A 246 -10.77 -6.93 14.42
C TYR A 246 -10.97 -7.20 15.91
N TYR A 247 -10.01 -7.88 16.53
CA TYR A 247 -9.99 -8.23 17.95
C TYR A 247 -8.64 -7.84 18.56
N PRO A 248 -8.43 -6.55 18.91
CA PRO A 248 -7.13 -6.07 19.37
C PRO A 248 -6.58 -6.79 20.61
N PHE A 249 -7.44 -7.34 21.46
CA PHE A 249 -7.00 -8.13 22.63
C PHE A 249 -6.38 -9.49 22.28
N LEU A 250 -6.46 -9.92 21.01
CA LEU A 250 -5.80 -11.12 20.48
C LEU A 250 -4.44 -10.79 19.82
N ARG A 251 -4.06 -9.52 19.70
CA ARG A 251 -2.73 -9.13 19.23
C ARG A 251 -1.65 -9.74 20.13
N GLY A 252 -0.56 -10.20 19.53
CA GLY A 252 0.56 -10.86 20.18
C GLY A 252 0.39 -12.38 20.35
N TRP A 253 -0.80 -12.92 20.10
CA TRP A 253 -1.03 -14.38 20.15
C TRP A 253 -0.64 -15.07 18.85
N ASN A 254 -0.43 -14.29 17.76
CA ASN A 254 0.00 -14.79 16.46
C ASN A 254 -0.91 -15.93 15.94
N LEU A 255 -2.23 -15.74 16.04
CA LEU A 255 -3.21 -16.81 15.81
C LEU A 255 -3.18 -17.39 14.39
N GLN A 256 -2.71 -16.63 13.41
CA GLN A 256 -2.64 -17.07 12.01
C GLN A 256 -1.20 -17.06 11.46
N GLY A 257 -0.18 -16.90 12.31
CA GLY A 257 1.24 -16.84 11.92
C GLY A 257 1.71 -15.48 11.39
N GLU A 258 0.78 -14.58 11.09
CA GLU A 258 0.99 -13.31 10.40
C GLU A 258 1.83 -12.32 11.19
N GLU A 259 1.71 -12.34 12.52
CA GLU A 259 2.36 -11.37 13.36
C GLU A 259 3.86 -11.63 13.46
N ALA A 260 4.26 -12.92 13.52
CA ALA A 260 5.66 -13.30 13.54
C ALA A 260 6.33 -13.01 12.19
N GLU A 261 5.68 -13.40 11.09
CA GLU A 261 6.15 -13.15 9.73
C GLU A 261 6.33 -11.65 9.47
N LEU A 262 5.33 -10.83 9.85
CA LEU A 262 5.41 -9.39 9.71
C LEU A 262 6.54 -8.77 10.54
N ARG A 263 6.72 -9.20 11.78
CA ARG A 263 7.79 -8.68 12.66
C ARG A 263 9.17 -8.96 12.07
N GLU A 264 9.40 -10.19 11.62
CA GLU A 264 10.65 -10.58 10.98
C GLU A 264 10.90 -9.73 9.72
N ALA A 265 9.89 -9.59 8.87
CA ALA A 265 9.97 -8.77 7.66
C ALA A 265 10.29 -7.30 7.96
N VAL A 266 9.56 -6.67 8.89
CA VAL A 266 9.80 -5.27 9.28
C VAL A 266 11.18 -5.10 9.90
N ASP A 267 11.65 -6.05 10.71
CA ASP A 267 12.99 -6.00 11.29
C ASP A 267 14.07 -6.08 10.19
N VAL A 268 13.90 -6.94 9.18
CA VAL A 268 14.80 -7.02 8.02
C VAL A 268 14.84 -5.68 7.27
N ILE A 269 13.67 -5.15 6.89
CA ILE A 269 13.54 -3.87 6.17
C ILE A 269 14.19 -2.73 6.97
N ALA A 270 13.90 -2.65 8.26
CA ALA A 270 14.45 -1.62 9.14
C ALA A 270 15.98 -1.71 9.24
N ARG A 271 16.55 -2.91 9.37
CA ARG A 271 18.02 -3.11 9.40
C ARG A 271 18.69 -2.60 8.12
N TYR A 272 18.17 -2.98 6.96
CA TYR A 272 18.72 -2.58 5.66
C TYR A 272 18.58 -1.08 5.39
N ASN A 273 17.40 -0.51 5.64
CA ASN A 273 17.16 0.92 5.43
C ASN A 273 18.00 1.76 6.40
N LYS A 274 18.10 1.36 7.67
CA LYS A 274 18.91 2.05 8.69
C LYS A 274 20.38 2.12 8.30
N MET A 275 20.94 1.05 7.73
CA MET A 275 22.34 1.04 7.28
C MET A 275 22.66 2.21 6.32
N ILE A 276 21.75 2.54 5.39
CA ILE A 276 21.95 3.61 4.42
C ILE A 276 21.52 4.97 4.98
N ILE A 277 20.39 5.03 5.68
CA ILE A 277 19.83 6.28 6.18
C ILE A 277 20.74 6.87 7.26
N ASP A 278 21.23 6.07 8.21
CA ASP A 278 22.14 6.55 9.25
C ASP A 278 23.45 7.09 8.63
N GLU A 279 24.00 6.41 7.62
CA GLU A 279 25.18 6.88 6.88
C GLU A 279 24.92 8.29 6.29
N LYS A 280 23.77 8.49 5.64
CA LYS A 280 23.39 9.79 5.07
C LYS A 280 23.13 10.86 6.13
N ILE A 281 22.52 10.50 7.26
CA ILE A 281 22.30 11.42 8.38
C ILE A 281 23.65 11.92 8.93
N GLU A 282 24.62 11.02 9.14
CA GLU A 282 25.93 11.40 9.67
C GLU A 282 26.72 12.26 8.67
N LEU A 283 26.64 11.96 7.37
CA LEU A 283 27.21 12.82 6.32
C LEU A 283 26.59 14.22 6.33
N TRP A 284 25.26 14.30 6.43
CA TRP A 284 24.53 15.58 6.49
C TRP A 284 24.88 16.38 7.76
N ARG A 285 24.95 15.73 8.94
CA ARG A 285 25.31 16.36 10.22
C ARG A 285 26.75 16.84 10.26
N GLY A 286 27.68 16.02 9.75
CA GLY A 286 29.11 16.32 9.74
C GLY A 286 29.48 17.47 8.79
N GLN A 287 28.60 17.82 7.85
CA GLN A 287 28.89 18.76 6.77
C GLN A 287 27.99 20.01 6.80
N ASN A 288 28.07 20.80 7.88
CA ASN A 288 27.63 22.21 7.86
C ASN A 288 28.62 23.17 7.13
N LYS A 289 29.66 22.63 6.48
CA LYS A 289 30.60 23.40 5.63
C LYS A 289 30.89 22.79 4.25
N ASP A 290 30.76 21.47 4.06
CA ASP A 290 31.28 20.76 2.88
C ASP A 290 30.26 20.01 2.00
N TYR A 291 28.97 19.90 2.39
CA TYR A 291 27.95 19.30 1.50
C TYR A 291 27.76 20.15 0.24
N ASN A 292 27.98 21.47 0.40
CA ASN A 292 28.07 22.46 -0.66
C ASN A 292 29.52 22.66 -1.16
N ARG A 293 30.59 22.03 -0.65
CA ARG A 293 31.98 22.37 -1.08
C ARG A 293 32.57 21.44 -2.14
N ALA A 294 31.83 20.42 -2.54
CA ALA A 294 32.01 19.80 -3.86
C ALA A 294 31.57 20.74 -5.02
N GLU A 295 31.14 21.98 -4.73
CA GLU A 295 30.72 23.02 -5.69
C GLU A 295 31.85 23.59 -6.58
N THR A 296 33.12 23.16 -6.50
CA THR A 296 34.22 23.89 -7.15
C THR A 296 35.00 23.19 -8.25
N LYS A 297 34.50 22.07 -8.83
CA LYS A 297 35.15 21.55 -10.07
C LYS A 297 34.27 21.11 -11.24
N ASN A 298 32.94 21.01 -11.15
CA ASN A 298 32.05 20.82 -12.32
C ASN A 298 30.59 21.22 -11.98
N ASP A 299 29.98 22.07 -12.81
CA ASP A 299 28.71 22.80 -12.59
C ASP A 299 27.40 21.97 -12.52
N VAL A 300 27.24 21.04 -11.56
CA VAL A 300 25.89 20.54 -11.19
C VAL A 300 25.84 20.21 -9.69
N PRO A 301 24.92 20.78 -8.88
CA PRO A 301 24.69 20.31 -7.51
C PRO A 301 24.22 18.86 -7.60
N MET A 302 25.04 17.92 -7.09
CA MET A 302 24.77 16.49 -7.24
C MET A 302 23.74 16.04 -6.20
N ILE A 303 22.49 16.49 -6.37
CA ILE A 303 21.31 15.81 -5.84
C ILE A 303 21.25 14.47 -6.58
N LYS A 304 21.56 13.37 -5.88
CA LYS A 304 21.67 12.04 -6.52
C LYS A 304 20.38 11.25 -6.46
N ASP A 305 19.56 11.53 -5.45
CA ASP A 305 18.45 10.70 -5.05
C ASP A 305 17.46 11.47 -4.16
N TRP A 306 16.36 10.81 -3.81
CA TRP A 306 15.29 11.38 -3.00
C TRP A 306 15.73 11.70 -1.56
N LEU A 307 16.61 10.92 -0.95
CA LEU A 307 17.12 11.25 0.39
C LEU A 307 17.90 12.56 0.38
N ASP A 308 18.75 12.80 -0.62
CA ASP A 308 19.47 14.07 -0.78
C ASP A 308 18.50 15.25 -0.98
N ILE A 309 17.43 15.06 -1.75
CA ILE A 309 16.37 16.07 -1.87
C ILE A 309 15.80 16.37 -0.47
N LEU A 310 15.35 15.36 0.25
CA LEU A 310 14.69 15.53 1.55
C LEU A 310 15.58 16.21 2.59
N PHE A 311 16.87 15.87 2.67
CA PHE A 311 17.82 16.49 3.60
C PHE A 311 18.18 17.94 3.25
N THR A 312 18.00 18.35 1.99
CA THR A 312 18.33 19.71 1.52
C THR A 312 17.14 20.67 1.53
N LEU A 313 15.91 20.17 1.74
CA LEU A 313 14.71 21.02 1.85
C LEU A 313 14.80 21.95 3.06
N LYS A 314 14.48 23.23 2.83
CA LYS A 314 14.47 24.27 3.85
C LYS A 314 13.09 24.94 3.93
N ASP A 315 12.73 25.38 5.13
CA ASP A 315 11.57 26.23 5.39
C ASP A 315 11.83 27.69 4.98
N GLU A 316 10.82 28.55 5.15
CA GLU A 316 10.88 29.98 4.83
C GLU A 316 11.96 30.74 5.62
N ASN A 317 12.41 30.18 6.75
CA ASN A 317 13.45 30.74 7.61
C ASN A 317 14.84 30.15 7.30
N GLY A 318 14.97 29.31 6.27
CA GLY A 318 16.22 28.66 5.90
C GLY A 318 16.63 27.49 6.80
N LYS A 319 15.75 27.02 7.69
CA LYS A 319 15.98 25.84 8.55
C LYS A 319 15.57 24.56 7.82
N PRO A 320 16.11 23.38 8.18
CA PRO A 320 15.67 22.11 7.60
C PRO A 320 14.15 21.94 7.72
N LEU A 321 13.47 21.67 6.59
CA LEU A 321 12.02 21.50 6.54
C LEU A 321 11.56 20.21 7.25
N LEU A 322 12.42 19.20 7.22
CA LEU A 322 12.17 17.86 7.76
C LEU A 322 13.22 17.49 8.79
N THR A 323 12.77 16.81 9.83
CA THR A 323 13.64 16.15 10.81
C THR A 323 14.20 14.85 10.24
N PRO A 324 15.37 14.37 10.72
CA PRO A 324 15.89 13.06 10.34
C PRO A 324 14.88 11.93 10.58
N GLN A 325 14.07 12.02 11.63
CA GLN A 325 13.02 11.04 11.94
C GLN A 325 11.90 11.05 10.88
N GLU A 326 11.41 12.22 10.46
CA GLU A 326 10.42 12.33 9.38
C GLU A 326 10.97 11.75 8.06
N ILE A 327 12.25 11.99 7.75
CA ILE A 327 12.91 11.45 6.56
C ILE A 327 13.00 9.93 6.64
N THR A 328 13.38 9.37 7.79
CA THR A 328 13.44 7.92 8.00
C THR A 328 12.08 7.26 7.79
N HIS A 329 11.02 7.79 8.40
CA HIS A 329 9.68 7.21 8.25
C HIS A 329 9.16 7.31 6.80
N LEU A 330 9.36 8.46 6.15
CA LEU A 330 9.00 8.60 4.73
C LEU A 330 9.79 7.63 3.84
N SER A 331 11.05 7.37 4.17
CA SER A 331 11.88 6.44 3.40
C SER A 331 11.38 5.01 3.51
N VAL A 332 10.95 4.57 4.69
CA VAL A 332 10.32 3.26 4.87
C VAL A 332 9.03 3.16 4.08
N ASP A 333 8.18 4.18 4.13
CA ASP A 333 6.95 4.24 3.31
C ASP A 333 7.26 4.12 1.81
N LEU A 334 8.24 4.87 1.30
CA LEU A 334 8.64 4.85 -0.12
C LEU A 334 9.34 3.55 -0.53
N ASP A 335 10.02 2.89 0.41
CA ASP A 335 10.74 1.65 0.17
C ASP A 335 9.79 0.45 0.07
N VAL A 336 8.79 0.40 0.96
CA VAL A 336 7.78 -0.66 0.99
C VAL A 336 6.70 -0.44 -0.07
N VAL A 337 6.22 0.81 -0.24
CA VAL A 337 5.07 1.11 -1.10
C VAL A 337 5.52 1.37 -2.54
N GLY A 338 5.05 0.55 -3.48
CA GLY A 338 5.10 0.84 -4.92
C GLY A 338 5.92 -0.14 -5.76
N ILE A 339 6.77 -0.97 -5.15
CA ILE A 339 7.50 -2.02 -5.86
C ILE A 339 6.53 -3.04 -6.47
N ASP A 340 5.61 -3.54 -5.65
CA ASP A 340 4.60 -4.54 -6.02
C ASP A 340 3.76 -4.10 -7.22
N ASN A 341 3.35 -2.83 -7.25
CA ASN A 341 2.53 -2.29 -8.31
C ASN A 341 3.25 -2.30 -9.67
N ALA A 342 4.51 -1.84 -9.72
CA ALA A 342 5.27 -1.82 -10.96
C ALA A 342 5.56 -3.26 -11.45
N VAL A 343 5.98 -4.15 -10.54
CA VAL A 343 6.30 -5.54 -10.88
C VAL A 343 5.08 -6.26 -11.46
N ASN A 344 3.95 -6.20 -10.76
CA ASN A 344 2.74 -6.91 -11.20
C ASN A 344 2.21 -6.37 -12.53
N VAL A 345 2.22 -5.05 -12.75
CA VAL A 345 1.74 -4.48 -14.01
C VAL A 345 2.60 -4.92 -15.19
N ILE A 346 3.93 -4.88 -15.06
CA ILE A 346 4.83 -5.27 -16.16
C ILE A 346 4.70 -6.77 -16.44
N GLU A 347 4.72 -7.60 -15.40
CA GLU A 347 4.61 -9.06 -15.53
C GLU A 347 3.30 -9.47 -16.21
N TRP A 348 2.16 -8.96 -15.73
CA TRP A 348 0.85 -9.27 -16.33
C TRP A 348 0.70 -8.69 -17.74
N THR A 349 1.32 -7.54 -18.03
CA THR A 349 1.26 -6.95 -19.39
C THR A 349 1.96 -7.86 -20.38
N LEU A 350 3.17 -8.32 -20.04
CA LEU A 350 3.92 -9.25 -20.87
C LEU A 350 3.20 -10.61 -20.97
N ALA A 351 2.62 -11.11 -19.88
CA ALA A 351 1.85 -12.35 -19.90
C ALA A 351 0.65 -12.29 -20.84
N GLU A 352 -0.15 -11.21 -20.79
CA GLU A 352 -1.29 -11.02 -21.70
C GLU A 352 -0.85 -10.88 -23.17
N MET A 353 0.22 -10.12 -23.43
CA MET A 353 0.80 -9.99 -24.77
C MET A 353 1.31 -11.33 -25.32
N LEU A 354 1.94 -12.15 -24.49
CA LEU A 354 2.44 -13.48 -24.89
C LEU A 354 1.31 -14.49 -25.10
N ASN A 355 0.21 -14.38 -24.34
CA ASN A 355 -0.98 -15.20 -24.54
C ASN A 355 -1.76 -14.84 -25.81
N GLN A 356 -1.65 -13.58 -26.27
CA GLN A 356 -2.30 -13.09 -27.49
C GLN A 356 -1.28 -12.40 -28.41
N ARG A 357 -0.61 -13.21 -29.22
CA ARG A 357 0.54 -12.79 -30.04
C ARG A 357 0.27 -11.56 -30.93
N GLU A 358 -0.94 -11.40 -31.45
CA GLU A 358 -1.33 -10.23 -32.25
C GLU A 358 -1.20 -8.91 -31.47
N ILE A 359 -1.41 -8.93 -30.15
CA ILE A 359 -1.22 -7.75 -29.29
C ILE A 359 0.27 -7.42 -29.18
N LEU A 360 1.11 -8.43 -28.95
CA LEU A 360 2.57 -8.24 -28.89
C LEU A 360 3.11 -7.68 -30.21
N GLU A 361 2.68 -8.25 -31.34
CA GLU A 361 3.11 -7.82 -32.67
C GLU A 361 2.74 -6.36 -32.95
N LYS A 362 1.51 -5.95 -32.64
CA LYS A 362 1.09 -4.53 -32.76
C LYS A 362 1.86 -3.59 -31.84
N ALA A 363 2.21 -4.02 -30.63
CA ALA A 363 3.03 -3.23 -29.72
C ALA A 363 4.45 -3.03 -30.25
N VAL A 364 5.05 -4.08 -30.82
CA VAL A 364 6.35 -4.01 -31.48
C VAL A 364 6.31 -3.12 -32.72
N GLU A 365 5.27 -3.25 -33.55
CA GLU A 365 5.06 -2.38 -34.73
C GLU A 365 4.95 -0.90 -34.34
N GLU A 366 4.21 -0.58 -33.27
CA GLU A 366 4.13 0.80 -32.77
C GLU A 366 5.50 1.32 -32.34
N ILE A 367 6.28 0.53 -31.61
CA ILE A 367 7.64 0.91 -31.20
C ILE A 367 8.54 1.12 -32.42
N ASP A 368 8.52 0.20 -33.38
CA ASP A 368 9.30 0.30 -34.62
C ASP A 368 8.92 1.56 -35.43
N MET A 369 7.64 1.93 -35.47
CA MET A 369 7.16 3.13 -36.18
C MET A 369 7.53 4.44 -35.47
N VAL A 370 7.43 4.49 -34.14
CA VAL A 370 7.62 5.71 -33.36
C VAL A 370 9.10 5.96 -33.04
N VAL A 371 9.84 4.91 -32.72
CA VAL A 371 11.22 4.98 -32.23
C VAL A 371 12.23 4.62 -33.33
N GLY A 372 11.87 3.68 -34.21
CA GLY A 372 12.79 3.11 -35.20
C GLY A 372 13.72 2.05 -34.61
N LYS A 373 14.72 1.63 -35.40
CA LYS A 373 15.64 0.52 -35.05
C LYS A 373 17.06 0.98 -34.67
N GLU A 374 17.34 2.27 -34.78
CA GLU A 374 18.68 2.86 -34.60
C GLU A 374 19.00 3.22 -33.14
N ARG A 375 17.99 3.20 -32.25
CA ARG A 375 18.16 3.56 -30.83
C ARG A 375 17.17 2.82 -29.93
N LEU A 376 17.48 2.80 -28.65
CA LEU A 376 16.56 2.30 -27.62
C LEU A 376 15.42 3.29 -27.33
N VAL A 377 14.31 2.75 -26.85
CA VAL A 377 13.15 3.52 -26.36
C VAL A 377 13.58 4.43 -25.20
N GLN A 378 13.10 5.67 -25.19
CA GLN A 378 13.33 6.64 -24.12
C GLN A 378 11.99 7.06 -23.48
N GLU A 379 12.02 7.53 -22.24
CA GLU A 379 10.80 8.00 -21.54
C GLU A 379 10.06 9.13 -22.30
N SER A 380 10.80 9.93 -23.06
CA SER A 380 10.24 10.99 -23.92
C SER A 380 9.37 10.46 -25.08
N ASP A 381 9.50 9.18 -25.44
CA ASP A 381 8.71 8.55 -26.51
C ASP A 381 7.33 8.08 -26.03
N VAL A 382 7.18 7.84 -24.71
CA VAL A 382 5.95 7.32 -24.08
C VAL A 382 4.67 8.10 -24.45
N PRO A 383 4.68 9.44 -24.58
CA PRO A 383 3.51 10.18 -25.08
C PRO A 383 2.99 9.70 -26.44
N ASN A 384 3.86 9.17 -27.30
CA ASN A 384 3.51 8.71 -28.66
C ASN A 384 3.23 7.20 -28.76
N LEU A 385 3.62 6.41 -27.74
CA LEU A 385 3.38 4.95 -27.68
C LEU A 385 1.97 4.64 -27.14
N ASN A 386 0.94 4.97 -27.91
CA ASN A 386 -0.46 4.91 -27.48
C ASN A 386 -0.97 3.48 -27.27
N TYR A 387 -0.60 2.55 -28.12
CA TYR A 387 -0.96 1.14 -28.04
C TYR A 387 -0.28 0.44 -26.87
N VAL A 388 1.02 0.67 -26.65
CA VAL A 388 1.74 0.15 -25.48
C VAL A 388 1.10 0.68 -24.18
N LYS A 389 0.82 1.99 -24.10
CA LYS A 389 0.09 2.57 -22.95
C LYS A 389 -1.30 1.95 -22.77
N ALA A 390 -2.02 1.69 -23.86
CA ALA A 390 -3.33 1.05 -23.81
C ALA A 390 -3.24 -0.38 -23.25
N CYS A 391 -2.22 -1.14 -23.66
CA CYS A 391 -1.96 -2.48 -23.11
C CYS A 391 -1.71 -2.43 -21.60
N CYS A 392 -0.82 -1.54 -21.12
CA CYS A 392 -0.57 -1.40 -19.68
C CYS A 392 -1.83 -0.98 -18.89
N ARG A 393 -2.65 -0.09 -19.45
CA ARG A 393 -3.94 0.33 -18.85
C ARG A 393 -4.97 -0.80 -18.82
N GLU A 394 -5.01 -1.62 -19.87
CA GLU A 394 -5.91 -2.76 -19.96
C GLU A 394 -5.47 -3.89 -19.02
N THR A 395 -4.17 -4.13 -18.90
CA THR A 395 -3.61 -5.01 -17.87
C THR A 395 -3.97 -4.53 -16.50
N LEU A 396 -3.79 -3.23 -16.21
CA LEU A 396 -4.28 -2.66 -14.97
C LEU A 396 -5.75 -3.03 -14.81
N ARG A 397 -6.62 -2.78 -15.80
CA ARG A 397 -8.06 -3.11 -15.77
C ARG A 397 -8.37 -4.57 -15.45
N LEU A 398 -7.68 -5.53 -16.07
CA LEU A 398 -7.87 -6.98 -15.93
C LEU A 398 -7.24 -7.56 -14.65
N HIS A 399 -6.08 -7.04 -14.26
CA HIS A 399 -5.20 -7.60 -13.22
C HIS A 399 -4.81 -6.52 -12.21
N PRO A 400 -5.73 -6.05 -11.36
CA PRO A 400 -5.35 -5.18 -10.26
C PRO A 400 -4.39 -5.89 -9.30
N THR A 401 -3.35 -5.17 -8.87
CA THR A 401 -2.43 -5.61 -7.81
C THR A 401 -3.19 -5.95 -6.52
N ASN A 402 -4.13 -5.08 -6.12
CA ASN A 402 -4.86 -5.19 -4.87
C ASN A 402 -6.38 -5.24 -5.11
N PRO A 403 -7.16 -6.14 -4.47
CA PRO A 403 -8.60 -6.25 -4.70
C PRO A 403 -9.39 -5.04 -4.18
N PHE A 404 -8.87 -4.37 -3.16
CA PHE A 404 -9.43 -3.15 -2.57
C PHE A 404 -8.35 -2.05 -2.55
N LEU A 405 -8.79 -0.80 -2.53
CA LEU A 405 -7.92 0.33 -2.20
C LEU A 405 -7.53 0.29 -0.72
N VAL A 406 -6.51 1.07 -0.36
CA VAL A 406 -6.17 1.33 1.05
C VAL A 406 -7.43 1.77 1.80
N PRO A 407 -7.77 1.14 2.93
CA PRO A 407 -9.01 1.42 3.62
C PRO A 407 -9.13 2.87 4.08
N HIS A 408 -10.36 3.36 4.07
CA HIS A 408 -10.74 4.71 4.53
C HIS A 408 -11.62 4.60 5.77
N MET A 409 -11.74 5.66 6.57
CA MET A 409 -12.57 5.67 7.77
C MET A 409 -13.35 6.98 7.88
N ALA A 410 -14.63 6.89 8.27
CA ALA A 410 -15.47 8.08 8.48
C ALA A 410 -15.06 8.85 9.74
N ARG A 411 -14.75 10.14 9.57
CA ARG A 411 -14.35 11.05 10.68
C ARG A 411 -15.53 11.49 11.55
N HIS A 412 -16.72 11.52 10.97
CA HIS A 412 -17.97 11.88 11.62
C HIS A 412 -19.14 11.14 10.96
N ASP A 413 -20.28 11.12 11.66
CA ASP A 413 -21.54 10.59 11.15
C ASP A 413 -21.89 11.24 9.80
N THR A 414 -22.15 10.43 8.78
CA THR A 414 -22.43 10.92 7.42
C THR A 414 -23.42 10.02 6.68
N THR A 415 -23.65 10.31 5.41
CA THR A 415 -24.42 9.46 4.49
C THR A 415 -23.55 9.04 3.31
N LEU A 416 -23.85 7.89 2.72
CA LEU A 416 -23.22 7.37 1.51
C LEU A 416 -24.25 6.56 0.73
N ALA A 417 -24.47 6.87 -0.55
CA ALA A 417 -25.47 6.18 -1.38
C ALA A 417 -26.87 6.08 -0.73
N GLY A 418 -27.29 7.11 0.01
CA GLY A 418 -28.57 7.14 0.74
C GLY A 418 -28.62 6.30 2.02
N TYR A 419 -27.51 5.65 2.41
CA TYR A 419 -27.36 4.96 3.68
C TYR A 419 -26.69 5.86 4.70
N PHE A 420 -27.03 5.66 5.97
CA PHE A 420 -26.33 6.29 7.07
C PHE A 420 -25.05 5.54 7.41
N ILE A 421 -23.97 6.30 7.61
CA ILE A 421 -22.68 5.77 8.05
C ILE A 421 -22.29 6.43 9.38
N PRO A 422 -22.24 5.65 10.48
CA PRO A 422 -21.63 6.09 11.73
C PRO A 422 -20.15 6.50 11.59
N LYS A 423 -19.72 7.44 12.44
CA LYS A 423 -18.29 7.72 12.68
C LYS A 423 -17.52 6.43 13.02
N GLY A 424 -16.28 6.33 12.53
CA GLY A 424 -15.35 5.25 12.87
C GLY A 424 -15.58 3.94 12.10
N ILE A 425 -16.48 3.93 11.12
CA ILE A 425 -16.64 2.77 10.23
C ILE A 425 -15.56 2.76 9.16
N SER A 426 -14.93 1.60 8.98
CA SER A 426 -13.92 1.34 7.96
C SER A 426 -14.57 1.03 6.60
N PHE A 427 -13.95 1.51 5.54
CA PHE A 427 -14.36 1.36 4.15
C PHE A 427 -13.26 0.69 3.36
N PHE A 428 -13.64 -0.29 2.56
CA PHE A 428 -12.75 -1.02 1.67
C PHE A 428 -13.32 -0.88 0.25
N PRO A 429 -13.03 0.25 -0.44
CA PRO A 429 -13.48 0.43 -1.81
C PRO A 429 -12.83 -0.61 -2.72
N LYS A 430 -13.63 -1.36 -3.48
CA LYS A 430 -13.07 -2.31 -4.47
C LYS A 430 -12.36 -1.52 -5.56
N ILE A 431 -11.15 -1.92 -5.90
CA ILE A 431 -10.35 -1.21 -6.92
C ILE A 431 -11.06 -1.18 -8.27
N TYR A 432 -11.83 -2.22 -8.59
CA TYR A 432 -12.61 -2.34 -9.82
C TYR A 432 -13.73 -1.30 -9.93
N ALA A 433 -14.21 -0.77 -8.81
CA ALA A 433 -15.17 0.32 -8.83
C ALA A 433 -14.56 1.56 -9.52
N PHE A 434 -13.27 1.84 -9.37
CA PHE A 434 -12.70 3.10 -9.90
C PHE A 434 -12.31 3.07 -11.38
N ARG A 435 -12.47 1.95 -12.08
CA ARG A 435 -11.88 1.73 -13.41
C ARG A 435 -12.77 2.08 -14.60
N ARG A 436 -13.96 2.64 -14.33
CA ARG A 436 -14.87 3.21 -15.32
C ARG A 436 -15.00 4.74 -15.22
N ILE A 437 -14.21 5.36 -14.34
CA ILE A 437 -13.95 6.80 -14.28
C ILE A 437 -12.70 7.05 -15.12
#